data_AF-A0A2E4HSJ1-F1
#
_entry.id   AF-A0A2E4HSJ1-F1
#
_cell.length_a   1.000
_cell.length_b   1.000
_cell.length_c   1.000
_cell.angle_alpha   90.00
_cell.angle_beta   90.00
_cell.angle_gamma   90.00
#
_symmetry.space_group_name_H-M   'P 1'
#
loop_
_entity.id
_entity.type
_entity.pdbx_description
1 polymer ?
#
loop_
_entity_poly.entity_id
_entity_poly.type
_entity_poly.pdbx_seq_one_letter_code
_entity_poly.pdbx_strand_id
1 'polypeptide(L)'
;MRLSFYKIQIFIAFLASFLCFLAIWEHPLVGDDRHFLWNLNEAGSLKQFVLNTYNEWIGNLFHILLWGAFLNNEFSIIIFKIISFPSFVALSFFSFYLATEQNAFRGGTTFRDFLIFSSILWLALPVPGETIAWLTGSVYLFSSLIAVIYLSYIYKIKNLILNHQRLNFSNILILPLFLFSFLIGTCGLQVSAAIILMLFFWTLELKRKNLIRQIPIGLLIGISGILLGILLVISAPGNYARLTEAPEIGFLSSLIQFIFYFGGSFFNGGTGNLGVALWLGIMLIILSSVSSLNKSNLNKSVPWLLAGFFSLMPMFFLTYFASPRTTFVATLFFLIAAKRLVKTKDKGSDESKIALNIAAIVLCLLVTVDGFVGWAANKSYSLEIDKRMQTIESSLKKQERNIVVSYIETIPSRLTFMLNPEQDEAYLDYMAKHYGFESIKQDSKSKPATKNPLKNLKNNL
;
A
#
# COMPACT_ATOMS: atom_id res chain seq x y z
N MET A 1 -30.16 22.38 7.45
CA MET A 1 -29.68 20.99 7.67
C MET A 1 -28.48 20.59 6.79
N ARG A 2 -28.52 20.69 5.45
CA ARG A 2 -27.39 20.30 4.57
C ARG A 2 -26.06 21.01 4.87
N LEU A 3 -26.10 22.32 5.17
CA LEU A 3 -24.90 23.10 5.52
C LEU A 3 -24.27 22.67 6.87
N SER A 4 -25.06 22.08 7.77
CA SER A 4 -24.59 21.58 9.07
C SER A 4 -23.85 20.26 8.92
N PHE A 5 -24.40 19.30 8.16
CA PHE A 5 -23.72 18.03 7.87
C PHE A 5 -22.37 18.19 7.18
N TYR A 6 -22.29 19.09 6.19
CA TYR A 6 -21.05 19.32 5.46
C TYR A 6 -19.92 19.86 6.35
N LYS A 7 -20.23 20.80 7.27
CA LYS A 7 -19.26 21.32 8.25
C LYS A 7 -18.79 20.23 9.23
N ILE A 8 -19.71 19.40 9.71
CA ILE A 8 -19.39 18.26 10.60
C ILE A 8 -18.48 17.26 9.86
N GLN A 9 -18.79 16.93 8.60
CA GLN A 9 -17.98 16.05 7.78
C GLN A 9 -16.56 16.58 7.59
N ILE A 10 -16.39 17.87 7.28
CA ILE A 10 -15.06 18.49 7.16
C ILE A 10 -14.30 18.39 8.48
N PHE A 11 -14.94 18.74 9.60
CA PHE A 11 -14.30 18.71 10.92
C PHE A 11 -13.81 17.30 11.29
N ILE A 12 -14.68 16.28 11.14
CA ILE A 12 -14.33 14.90 11.47
C ILE A 12 -13.28 14.37 10.49
N ALA A 13 -13.37 14.69 9.19
CA ALA A 13 -12.37 14.30 8.20
C ALA A 13 -10.99 14.92 8.51
N PHE A 14 -10.94 16.17 8.97
CA PHE A 14 -9.72 16.82 9.42
C PHE A 14 -9.16 16.13 10.65
N LEU A 15 -10.00 15.85 11.66
CA LEU A 15 -9.57 15.15 12.88
C LEU A 15 -9.05 13.74 12.58
N ALA A 16 -9.76 12.99 11.73
CA ALA A 16 -9.33 11.67 11.25
C ALA A 16 -7.96 11.76 10.56
N SER A 17 -7.80 12.72 9.64
CA SER A 17 -6.55 12.95 8.92
C SER A 17 -5.39 13.28 9.86
N PHE A 18 -5.64 14.15 10.84
CA PHE A 18 -4.64 14.56 11.83
C PHE A 18 -4.19 13.38 12.70
N LEU A 19 -5.10 12.55 13.21
CA LEU A 19 -4.74 11.41 14.05
C LEU A 19 -4.05 10.29 13.25
N CYS A 20 -4.50 10.00 12.03
CA CYS A 20 -3.79 9.06 11.16
C CYS A 20 -2.38 9.55 10.79
N PHE A 21 -2.21 10.86 10.57
CA PHE A 21 -0.90 11.46 10.38
C PHE A 21 -0.01 11.28 11.62
N LEU A 22 -0.53 11.58 12.82
CA LEU A 22 0.21 11.38 14.06
C LEU A 22 0.58 9.91 14.30
N ALA A 23 -0.28 8.97 13.92
CA ALA A 23 0.02 7.54 14.00
C ALA A 23 1.25 7.17 13.16
N ILE A 24 1.36 7.68 11.93
CA ILE A 24 2.53 7.45 11.07
C ILE A 24 3.76 8.20 11.60
N TRP A 25 3.57 9.44 12.08
CA TRP A 25 4.63 10.26 12.65
C TRP A 25 5.35 9.57 13.82
N GLU A 26 4.59 8.93 14.70
CA GLU A 26 5.12 8.26 15.89
C GLU A 26 5.60 6.82 15.61
N HIS A 27 5.45 6.28 14.39
CA HIS A 27 5.96 4.93 14.09
C HIS A 27 7.50 4.91 14.17
N PRO A 28 8.11 4.00 14.96
CA PRO A 28 9.55 3.92 15.14
C PRO A 28 10.23 3.10 14.05
N LEU A 29 11.53 3.35 13.83
CA LEU A 29 12.36 2.55 12.91
C LEU A 29 12.68 1.19 13.54
N VAL A 30 12.17 0.13 12.95
CA VAL A 30 12.30 -1.25 13.46
C VAL A 30 12.49 -2.27 12.33
N GLY A 31 13.06 -3.42 12.67
CA GLY A 31 13.29 -4.53 11.74
C GLY A 31 14.11 -4.08 10.53
N ASP A 32 13.57 -4.31 9.33
CA ASP A 32 14.23 -4.03 8.06
C ASP A 32 14.63 -2.55 7.89
N ASP A 33 13.97 -1.60 8.55
CA ASP A 33 14.36 -0.18 8.51
C ASP A 33 15.81 0.01 8.99
N ARG A 34 16.17 -0.64 10.10
CA ARG A 34 17.53 -0.57 10.65
C ARG A 34 18.50 -1.39 9.82
N HIS A 35 18.06 -2.54 9.31
CA HIS A 35 18.89 -3.36 8.43
C HIS A 35 19.33 -2.59 7.18
N PHE A 36 18.42 -1.93 6.47
CA PHE A 36 18.81 -1.11 5.32
C PHE A 36 19.58 0.13 5.70
N LEU A 37 19.33 0.72 6.87
CA LEU A 37 20.14 1.83 7.35
C LEU A 37 21.60 1.40 7.55
N TRP A 38 21.85 0.23 8.15
CA TRP A 38 23.20 -0.32 8.30
C TRP A 38 23.83 -0.64 6.95
N ASN A 39 23.12 -1.34 6.07
CA ASN A 39 23.63 -1.67 4.74
C ASN A 39 23.96 -0.42 3.90
N LEU A 40 23.17 0.65 4.04
CA LEU A 40 23.42 1.91 3.37
C LEU A 40 24.69 2.58 3.91
N ASN A 41 24.89 2.56 5.24
CA ASN A 41 26.08 3.09 5.88
C ASN A 41 27.33 2.28 5.49
N GLU A 42 27.24 0.95 5.47
CA GLU A 42 28.33 0.06 5.06
C GLU A 42 28.70 0.20 3.58
N ALA A 43 27.70 0.41 2.71
CA ALA A 43 27.93 0.65 1.29
C ALA A 43 28.63 2.00 1.00
N GLY A 44 28.65 2.94 1.95
CA GLY A 44 29.32 4.24 1.86
C GLY A 44 28.70 5.23 0.86
N SER A 45 27.80 4.80 -0.02
CA SER A 45 27.06 5.67 -0.94
C SER A 45 25.73 5.05 -1.38
N LEU A 46 24.75 5.89 -1.69
CA LEU A 46 23.45 5.46 -2.22
C LEU A 46 23.61 4.65 -3.51
N LYS A 47 24.55 5.02 -4.39
CA LYS A 47 24.80 4.29 -5.64
C LYS A 47 25.25 2.86 -5.36
N GLN A 48 26.20 2.68 -4.43
CA GLN A 48 26.70 1.36 -4.08
C GLN A 48 25.63 0.52 -3.38
N PHE A 49 24.85 1.12 -2.49
CA PHE A 49 23.70 0.47 -1.86
C PHE A 49 22.70 -0.06 -2.90
N VAL A 50 22.35 0.76 -3.89
CA VAL A 50 21.43 0.37 -4.97
C VAL A 50 22.00 -0.80 -5.77
N LEU A 51 23.28 -0.74 -6.15
CA LEU A 51 23.93 -1.80 -6.92
C LEU A 51 24.02 -3.11 -6.16
N ASN A 52 24.45 -3.07 -4.89
CA ASN A 52 24.55 -4.27 -4.04
C ASN A 52 23.16 -4.89 -3.86
N THR A 53 22.17 -4.09 -3.47
CA THR A 53 20.81 -4.57 -3.22
C THR A 53 20.17 -5.17 -4.48
N TYR A 54 20.39 -4.56 -5.65
CA TYR A 54 19.86 -5.07 -6.93
C TYR A 54 20.50 -6.40 -7.35
N ASN A 55 21.80 -6.56 -7.10
CA ASN A 55 22.54 -7.77 -7.46
C ASN A 55 22.34 -8.92 -6.47
N GLU A 56 22.16 -8.62 -5.18
CA GLU A 56 22.18 -9.63 -4.12
C GLU A 56 20.79 -9.97 -3.58
N TRP A 57 19.80 -9.06 -3.68
CA TRP A 57 18.54 -9.23 -2.95
C TRP A 57 17.25 -9.11 -3.77
N ILE A 58 17.01 -7.98 -4.45
CA ILE A 58 15.72 -7.75 -5.13
C ILE A 58 15.84 -6.83 -6.35
N GLY A 59 15.08 -7.15 -7.41
CA GLY A 59 15.06 -6.38 -8.66
C GLY A 59 14.19 -5.14 -8.69
N ASN A 60 13.40 -4.88 -7.64
CA ASN A 60 12.44 -3.76 -7.59
C ASN A 60 13.19 -2.43 -7.39
N LEU A 61 13.77 -1.88 -8.46
CA LEU A 61 14.61 -0.68 -8.40
C LEU A 61 13.89 0.51 -7.74
N PHE A 62 12.59 0.70 -7.97
CA PHE A 62 11.83 1.77 -7.32
C PHE A 62 11.84 1.63 -5.80
N HIS A 63 11.72 0.40 -5.27
CA HIS A 63 11.72 0.15 -3.84
C HIS A 63 13.09 0.47 -3.24
N ILE A 64 14.15 0.00 -3.89
CA ILE A 64 15.54 0.22 -3.45
C ILE A 64 15.86 1.70 -3.41
N LEU A 65 15.47 2.45 -4.45
CA LEU A 65 15.65 3.90 -4.51
C LEU A 65 14.84 4.61 -3.41
N LEU A 66 13.62 4.16 -3.13
CA LEU A 66 12.77 4.74 -2.10
C LEU A 66 13.37 4.56 -0.71
N TRP A 67 13.80 3.34 -0.36
CA TRP A 67 14.47 3.05 0.90
C TRP A 67 15.74 3.86 1.04
N GLY A 68 16.61 3.80 0.02
CA GLY A 68 17.87 4.53 0.03
C GLY A 68 17.67 6.04 0.16
N ALA A 69 16.66 6.61 -0.51
CA ALA A 69 16.37 8.04 -0.42
C ALA A 69 15.85 8.45 0.97
N PHE A 70 14.93 7.69 1.56
CA PHE A 70 14.34 8.02 2.87
C PHE A 70 15.26 7.71 4.05
N LEU A 71 16.10 6.68 3.96
CA LEU A 71 17.04 6.30 5.02
C LEU A 71 18.38 7.04 4.94
N ASN A 72 18.63 7.81 3.88
CA ASN A 72 19.93 8.47 3.65
C ASN A 72 20.38 9.39 4.79
N ASN A 73 19.44 10.05 5.48
CA ASN A 73 19.72 10.93 6.62
C ASN A 73 18.43 11.17 7.43
N GLU A 74 18.56 11.74 8.63
CA GLU A 74 17.43 12.03 9.52
C GLU A 74 16.38 12.96 8.88
N PHE A 75 16.82 13.93 8.08
CA PHE A 75 15.91 14.86 7.40
C PHE A 75 15.04 14.13 6.36
N SER A 76 15.60 13.17 5.62
CA SER A 76 14.86 12.31 4.69
C SER A 76 13.81 11.44 5.41
N ILE A 77 14.10 10.98 6.63
CA ILE A 77 13.15 10.22 7.46
C ILE A 77 11.99 11.14 7.89
N ILE A 78 12.29 12.39 8.26
CA ILE A 78 11.26 13.39 8.57
C ILE A 78 10.39 13.65 7.32
N ILE A 79 11.01 13.80 6.13
CA ILE A 79 10.26 13.94 4.87
C ILE A 79 9.31 12.76 4.68
N PHE A 80 9.79 11.51 4.84
CA PHE A 80 8.95 10.32 4.75
C PHE A 80 7.73 10.42 5.68
N LYS A 81 7.93 10.76 6.95
CA LYS A 81 6.85 10.91 7.94
C LYS A 81 5.85 11.99 7.53
N ILE A 82 6.33 13.11 6.98
CA ILE A 82 5.47 14.21 6.50
C ILE A 82 4.63 13.78 5.30
N ILE A 83 5.22 13.13 4.30
CA ILE A 83 4.57 12.90 3.00
C ILE A 83 3.71 11.63 2.96
N SER A 84 3.91 10.67 3.86
CA SER A 84 3.24 9.37 3.79
C SER A 84 1.72 9.47 3.88
N PHE A 85 1.18 10.23 4.85
CA PHE A 85 -0.27 10.41 4.94
C PHE A 85 -0.85 11.22 3.77
N PRO A 86 -0.26 12.37 3.36
CA PRO A 86 -0.64 13.05 2.12
C PRO A 86 -0.63 12.14 0.88
N SER A 87 0.34 11.23 0.77
CA SER A 87 0.40 10.24 -0.30
C SER A 87 -0.79 9.28 -0.27
N PHE A 88 -1.28 8.86 0.90
CA PHE A 88 -2.53 8.09 1.00
C PHE A 88 -3.76 8.90 0.56
N VAL A 89 -3.84 10.18 0.93
CA VAL A 89 -4.92 11.07 0.49
C VAL A 89 -4.89 11.24 -1.03
N ALA A 90 -3.70 11.42 -1.61
CA ALA A 90 -3.51 11.50 -3.06
C ALA A 90 -3.89 10.18 -3.75
N LEU A 91 -3.48 9.03 -3.21
CA LEU A 91 -3.87 7.70 -3.70
C LEU A 91 -5.39 7.57 -3.76
N SER A 92 -6.06 7.95 -2.67
CA SER A 92 -7.53 7.95 -2.56
C SER A 92 -8.16 8.88 -3.60
N PHE A 93 -7.62 10.07 -3.77
CA PHE A 93 -8.11 11.07 -4.72
C PHE A 93 -8.04 10.58 -6.17
N PHE A 94 -6.87 10.09 -6.61
CA PHE A 94 -6.70 9.59 -7.98
C PHE A 94 -7.51 8.33 -8.25
N SER A 95 -7.62 7.44 -7.25
CA SER A 95 -8.47 6.24 -7.35
C SER A 95 -9.95 6.60 -7.45
N PHE A 96 -10.40 7.60 -6.68
CA PHE A 96 -11.76 8.13 -6.77
C PHE A 96 -12.01 8.80 -8.13
N TYR A 97 -11.04 9.55 -8.67
CA TYR A 97 -11.12 10.13 -10.01
C TYR A 97 -11.23 9.05 -11.09
N LEU A 98 -10.43 7.99 -11.02
CA LEU A 98 -10.50 6.85 -11.94
C LEU A 98 -11.86 6.13 -11.88
N ALA A 99 -12.45 6.04 -10.69
CA ALA A 99 -13.77 5.45 -10.51
C ALA A 99 -14.90 6.38 -11.03
N THR A 100 -14.85 7.68 -10.75
CA THR A 100 -16.02 8.57 -10.91
C THR A 100 -15.93 9.58 -12.04
N GLU A 101 -14.73 9.88 -12.54
CA GLU A 101 -14.40 11.03 -13.42
C GLU A 101 -14.67 12.40 -12.78
N GLN A 102 -14.86 12.47 -11.47
CA GLN A 102 -15.19 13.70 -10.76
C GLN A 102 -14.02 14.18 -9.90
N ASN A 103 -13.92 15.50 -9.74
CA ASN A 103 -13.03 16.08 -8.75
C ASN A 103 -13.66 15.95 -7.35
N ALA A 104 -13.01 15.20 -6.47
CA ALA A 104 -13.44 14.97 -5.09
C ALA A 104 -13.73 16.27 -4.31
N PHE A 105 -12.97 17.34 -4.58
CA PHE A 105 -13.05 18.60 -3.84
C PHE A 105 -14.01 19.62 -4.45
N ARG A 106 -14.88 19.20 -5.39
CA ARG A 106 -15.93 20.07 -5.94
C ARG A 106 -17.02 20.45 -4.91
N GLY A 107 -17.00 19.83 -3.72
CA GLY A 107 -17.94 20.07 -2.63
C GLY A 107 -19.25 19.28 -2.77
N GLY A 108 -20.11 19.39 -1.76
CA GLY A 108 -21.43 18.76 -1.76
C GLY A 108 -21.39 17.22 -1.76
N THR A 109 -22.19 16.60 -2.63
CA THR A 109 -22.35 15.14 -2.68
C THR A 109 -21.10 14.42 -3.15
N THR A 110 -20.31 15.02 -4.04
CA THR A 110 -19.04 14.45 -4.52
C THR A 110 -18.01 14.35 -3.38
N PHE A 111 -17.93 15.36 -2.51
CA PHE A 111 -17.02 15.33 -1.36
C PHE A 111 -17.44 14.27 -0.34
N ARG A 112 -18.74 14.17 -0.03
CA ARG A 112 -19.27 13.10 0.83
C ARG A 112 -18.95 11.71 0.27
N ASP A 113 -19.18 11.51 -1.03
CA ASP A 113 -18.88 10.25 -1.71
C ASP A 113 -17.38 9.91 -1.67
N PHE A 114 -16.53 10.93 -1.78
CA PHE A 114 -15.09 10.79 -1.61
C PHE A 114 -14.74 10.38 -0.17
N LEU A 115 -15.34 11.00 0.85
CA LEU A 115 -15.13 10.62 2.26
C LEU A 115 -15.52 9.17 2.53
N ILE A 116 -16.66 8.70 1.98
CA ILE A 116 -17.07 7.30 2.09
C ILE A 116 -16.03 6.40 1.43
N PHE A 117 -15.63 6.72 0.19
CA PHE A 117 -14.65 5.94 -0.57
C PHE A 117 -13.29 5.87 0.13
N SER A 118 -12.73 7.01 0.57
CA SER A 118 -11.42 7.08 1.21
C SER A 118 -11.41 6.42 2.58
N SER A 119 -12.49 6.54 3.35
CA SER A 119 -12.61 5.88 4.66
C SER A 119 -12.70 4.36 4.52
N ILE A 120 -13.48 3.87 3.55
CA ILE A 120 -13.54 2.44 3.23
C ILE A 120 -12.17 1.96 2.77
N LEU A 121 -11.50 2.71 1.88
CA LEU A 121 -10.16 2.36 1.42
C LEU A 121 -9.19 2.24 2.60
N TRP A 122 -9.14 3.24 3.50
CA TRP A 122 -8.28 3.19 4.69
C TRP A 122 -8.54 1.95 5.55
N LEU A 123 -9.82 1.63 5.82
CA LEU A 123 -10.21 0.51 6.67
C LEU A 123 -10.02 -0.85 5.99
N ALA A 124 -10.12 -0.91 4.66
CA ALA A 124 -10.01 -2.14 3.88
C ALA A 124 -8.57 -2.49 3.48
N LEU A 125 -7.66 -1.51 3.42
CA LEU A 125 -6.26 -1.77 3.06
C LEU A 125 -5.62 -2.79 4.03
N PRO A 126 -4.87 -3.77 3.51
CA PRO A 126 -4.29 -4.82 4.32
C PRO A 126 -3.11 -4.26 5.12
N VAL A 127 -3.09 -4.58 6.43
CA VAL A 127 -1.98 -4.29 7.34
C VAL A 127 -1.34 -2.89 7.12
N PRO A 128 -2.09 -1.78 7.27
CA PRO A 128 -1.56 -0.43 7.04
C PRO A 128 -0.39 -0.06 7.94
N GLY A 129 -0.21 -0.71 9.09
CA GLY A 129 1.03 -0.62 9.86
C GLY A 129 2.26 -1.04 9.04
N GLU A 130 2.14 -2.07 8.21
CA GLU A 130 3.20 -2.54 7.30
C GLU A 130 3.21 -1.80 5.96
N THR A 131 2.05 -1.49 5.39
CA THR A 131 1.96 -0.99 3.99
C THR A 131 1.94 0.53 3.87
N ILE A 132 1.75 1.26 4.97
CA ILE A 132 1.68 2.72 5.01
C ILE A 132 2.63 3.30 6.08
N ALA A 133 2.53 2.85 7.33
CA ALA A 133 3.23 3.49 8.45
C ALA A 133 4.72 3.12 8.52
N TRP A 134 5.03 1.84 8.34
CA TRP A 134 6.40 1.33 8.35
C TRP A 134 7.19 1.81 7.13
N LEU A 135 8.38 2.37 7.33
CA LEU A 135 9.13 3.08 6.27
C LEU A 135 9.47 2.15 5.10
N THR A 136 10.08 1.00 5.38
CA THR A 136 10.47 0.06 4.34
C THR A 136 9.26 -0.63 3.70
N GLY A 137 8.21 -0.90 4.46
CA GLY A 137 6.98 -1.47 3.94
C GLY A 137 6.08 -0.48 3.18
N SER A 138 6.26 0.83 3.34
CA SER A 138 5.49 1.89 2.66
C SER A 138 5.62 1.87 1.13
N VAL A 139 6.53 1.07 0.57
CA VAL A 139 6.66 0.84 -0.89
C VAL A 139 5.33 0.50 -1.55
N TYR A 140 4.43 -0.23 -0.89
CA TYR A 140 3.12 -0.54 -1.44
C TYR A 140 2.25 0.71 -1.65
N LEU A 141 2.29 1.66 -0.70
CA LEU A 141 1.62 2.95 -0.84
C LEU A 141 2.21 3.76 -2.00
N PHE A 142 3.53 3.96 -2.01
CA PHE A 142 4.18 4.82 -3.01
C PHE A 142 4.10 4.23 -4.43
N SER A 143 4.32 2.93 -4.59
CA SER A 143 4.17 2.24 -5.87
C SER A 143 2.74 2.28 -6.39
N SER A 144 1.74 2.08 -5.52
CA SER A 144 0.33 2.20 -5.91
C SER A 144 -0.05 3.64 -6.25
N LEU A 145 0.50 4.63 -5.53
CA LEU A 145 0.25 6.04 -5.77
C LEU A 145 0.74 6.45 -7.17
N ILE A 146 2.00 6.16 -7.50
CA ILE A 146 2.53 6.52 -8.81
C ILE A 146 1.81 5.78 -9.94
N ALA A 147 1.37 4.54 -9.69
CA ALA A 147 0.55 3.76 -10.61
C ALA A 147 -0.81 4.42 -10.89
N VAL A 148 -1.55 4.87 -9.87
CA VAL A 148 -2.85 5.53 -10.09
C VAL A 148 -2.71 6.93 -10.67
N ILE A 149 -1.64 7.66 -10.35
CA ILE A 149 -1.32 8.95 -11.00
C ILE A 149 -1.13 8.72 -12.50
N TYR A 150 -0.31 7.73 -12.85
CA TYR A 150 -0.07 7.35 -14.24
C TYR A 150 -1.33 6.90 -14.96
N LEU A 151 -2.09 5.98 -14.36
CA LEU A 151 -3.36 5.53 -14.93
C LEU A 151 -4.34 6.69 -15.09
N SER A 152 -4.38 7.65 -14.16
CA SER A 152 -5.23 8.84 -14.29
C SER A 152 -4.82 9.72 -15.47
N TYR A 153 -3.51 9.89 -15.70
CA TYR A 153 -2.98 10.62 -16.84
C TYR A 153 -3.32 9.92 -18.17
N ILE A 154 -3.04 8.62 -18.28
CA ILE A 154 -3.35 7.85 -19.48
C ILE A 154 -4.86 7.76 -19.72
N TYR A 155 -5.66 7.64 -18.65
CA TYR A 155 -7.12 7.64 -18.73
C TYR A 155 -7.68 8.95 -19.28
N LYS A 156 -7.12 10.09 -18.83
CA LYS A 156 -7.46 11.41 -19.40
C LYS A 156 -7.18 11.46 -20.89
N ILE A 157 -6.00 11.02 -21.33
CA ILE A 157 -5.64 10.97 -22.77
C ILE A 157 -6.61 10.09 -23.55
N LYS A 158 -6.89 8.88 -23.04
CA LYS A 158 -7.89 7.98 -23.64
C LYS A 158 -9.24 8.69 -23.83
N ASN A 159 -9.73 9.40 -22.82
CA ASN A 159 -11.02 10.09 -22.92
C ASN A 159 -11.00 11.23 -23.95
N LEU A 160 -9.88 11.93 -24.13
CA LEU A 160 -9.73 12.92 -25.20
C LEU A 160 -9.84 12.25 -26.58
N ILE A 161 -9.18 11.10 -26.78
CA ILE A 161 -9.28 10.31 -28.02
C ILE A 161 -10.72 9.84 -28.25
N LEU A 162 -11.38 9.29 -27.23
CA LEU A 162 -12.76 8.82 -27.30
C LEU A 162 -13.74 9.94 -27.69
N ASN A 163 -13.43 11.18 -27.36
CA ASN A 163 -14.22 12.36 -27.68
C ASN A 163 -13.77 13.05 -28.98
N HIS A 164 -12.90 12.41 -29.78
CA HIS A 164 -12.34 12.97 -31.03
C HIS A 164 -11.65 14.33 -30.84
N GLN A 165 -11.14 14.60 -29.65
CA GLN A 165 -10.42 15.84 -29.36
C GLN A 165 -8.97 15.70 -29.82
N ARG A 166 -8.42 16.76 -30.43
CA ARG A 166 -7.02 16.78 -30.87
C ARG A 166 -6.09 16.64 -29.67
N LEU A 167 -5.20 15.65 -29.73
CA LEU A 167 -4.12 15.50 -28.77
C LEU A 167 -2.93 16.37 -29.19
N ASN A 168 -2.71 17.46 -28.48
CA ASN A 168 -1.47 18.22 -28.61
C ASN A 168 -0.40 17.59 -27.70
N PHE A 169 0.20 16.49 -28.17
CA PHE A 169 1.27 15.81 -27.45
C PHE A 169 2.61 16.45 -27.82
N SER A 170 3.18 17.25 -26.92
CA SER A 170 4.49 17.87 -27.13
C SER A 170 5.60 16.82 -27.10
N ASN A 171 6.54 16.89 -28.05
CA ASN A 171 7.70 16.01 -28.09
C ASN A 171 8.55 16.11 -26.81
N ILE A 172 8.53 17.27 -26.12
CA ILE A 172 9.24 17.49 -24.85
C ILE A 172 8.71 16.57 -23.74
N LEU A 173 7.44 16.15 -23.83
CA LEU A 173 6.82 15.28 -22.83
C LEU A 173 7.13 13.79 -23.05
N ILE A 174 7.74 13.40 -24.18
CA ILE A 174 8.07 11.99 -24.47
C ILE A 174 9.06 11.44 -23.45
N LEU A 175 10.18 12.14 -23.22
CA LEU A 175 11.23 11.67 -22.31
C LEU A 175 10.75 11.60 -20.85
N PRO A 176 10.12 12.64 -20.27
CA PRO A 176 9.57 12.55 -18.92
C PRO A 176 8.54 11.43 -18.77
N LEU A 177 7.67 11.22 -19.78
CA LEU A 177 6.68 10.15 -19.75
C LEU A 177 7.35 8.77 -19.82
N PHE A 178 8.39 8.61 -20.65
CA PHE A 178 9.17 7.39 -20.74
C PHE A 178 9.84 7.07 -19.40
N LEU A 179 10.51 8.04 -18.77
CA LEU A 179 11.17 7.85 -17.47
C LEU A 179 10.15 7.51 -16.37
N PHE A 180 9.01 8.18 -16.36
CA PHE A 180 7.95 7.89 -15.39
C PHE A 180 7.34 6.50 -15.59
N SER A 181 7.05 6.12 -16.84
CA SER A 181 6.64 4.76 -17.23
C SER A 181 7.68 3.71 -16.84
N PHE A 182 8.97 4.01 -17.02
CA PHE A 182 10.07 3.12 -16.63
C PHE A 182 10.12 2.88 -15.12
N LEU A 183 10.01 3.94 -14.30
CA LEU A 183 9.94 3.82 -12.84
C LEU A 183 8.73 3.00 -12.37
N ILE A 184 7.61 3.11 -13.07
CA ILE A 184 6.42 2.29 -12.80
C ILE A 184 6.67 0.82 -13.14
N GLY A 185 7.37 0.55 -14.24
CA GLY A 185 7.81 -0.80 -14.58
C GLY A 185 8.71 -1.42 -13.51
N THR A 186 9.43 -0.61 -12.72
CA THR A 186 10.32 -1.07 -11.64
C THR A 186 9.70 -1.12 -10.24
N CYS A 187 8.40 -0.81 -10.11
CA CYS A 187 7.63 -0.89 -8.85
C CYS A 187 7.27 -2.31 -8.40
N GLY A 188 7.68 -3.32 -9.15
CA GLY A 188 7.38 -4.72 -8.88
C GLY A 188 6.20 -5.27 -9.66
N LEU A 189 6.21 -6.60 -9.81
CA LEU A 189 5.40 -7.31 -10.79
C LEU A 189 3.88 -7.17 -10.57
N GLN A 190 3.42 -6.98 -9.32
CA GLN A 190 1.98 -6.86 -9.02
C GLN A 190 1.38 -5.58 -9.61
N VAL A 191 2.07 -4.45 -9.43
CA VAL A 191 1.67 -3.14 -9.97
C VAL A 191 1.76 -3.17 -11.49
N SER A 192 2.88 -3.69 -12.02
CA SER A 192 3.08 -3.82 -13.47
C SER A 192 2.00 -4.67 -14.14
N ALA A 193 1.62 -5.79 -13.54
CA ALA A 193 0.56 -6.68 -14.05
C ALA A 193 -0.79 -5.95 -14.14
N ALA A 194 -1.20 -5.25 -13.08
CA ALA A 194 -2.42 -4.45 -13.07
C ALA A 194 -2.43 -3.37 -14.17
N ILE A 195 -1.33 -2.64 -14.33
CA ILE A 195 -1.22 -1.57 -15.33
C ILE A 195 -1.26 -2.13 -16.75
N ILE A 196 -0.51 -3.20 -17.04
CA ILE A 196 -0.53 -3.85 -18.36
C ILE A 196 -1.96 -4.25 -18.73
N LEU A 197 -2.70 -4.86 -17.80
CA LEU A 197 -4.06 -5.29 -18.07
C LEU A 197 -4.99 -4.10 -18.35
N MET A 198 -4.85 -3.00 -17.59
CA MET A 198 -5.62 -1.78 -17.84
C MET A 198 -5.32 -1.17 -19.20
N LEU A 199 -4.03 -1.06 -19.57
CA LEU A 199 -3.61 -0.58 -20.88
C LEU A 199 -4.13 -1.48 -22.01
N PHE A 200 -4.14 -2.79 -21.80
CA PHE A 200 -4.71 -3.77 -22.73
C PHE A 200 -6.21 -3.52 -22.95
N PHE A 201 -7.01 -3.41 -21.88
CA PHE A 201 -8.44 -3.14 -21.99
C PHE A 201 -8.75 -1.80 -22.67
N TRP A 202 -7.97 -0.76 -22.37
CA TRP A 202 -8.14 0.54 -23.01
C TRP A 202 -7.76 0.51 -24.49
N THR A 203 -6.70 -0.20 -24.85
CA THR A 203 -6.32 -0.42 -26.25
C THR A 203 -7.41 -1.20 -27.00
N LEU A 204 -7.98 -2.24 -26.39
CA LEU A 204 -9.12 -2.97 -26.96
C LEU A 204 -10.34 -2.08 -27.16
N GLU A 205 -10.65 -1.20 -26.21
CA GLU A 205 -11.77 -0.25 -26.34
C GLU A 205 -11.56 0.72 -27.51
N LEU A 206 -10.35 1.29 -27.63
CA LEU A 206 -10.00 2.16 -28.75
C LEU A 206 -10.03 1.41 -30.09
N LYS A 207 -9.56 0.16 -30.13
CA LYS A 207 -9.63 -0.70 -31.32
C LYS A 207 -11.08 -0.96 -31.75
N ARG A 208 -11.96 -1.32 -30.81
CA ARG A 208 -13.39 -1.55 -31.09
C ARG A 208 -14.11 -0.32 -31.65
N LYS A 209 -13.64 0.88 -31.31
CA LYS A 209 -14.16 2.14 -31.83
C LYS A 209 -13.41 2.66 -33.06
N ASN A 210 -12.47 1.90 -33.61
CA ASN A 210 -11.61 2.30 -34.74
C ASN A 210 -10.77 3.57 -34.47
N LEU A 211 -10.44 3.86 -33.20
CA LEU A 211 -9.69 5.06 -32.78
C LEU A 211 -8.22 4.76 -32.48
N ILE A 212 -7.74 3.54 -32.67
CA ILE A 212 -6.37 3.15 -32.32
C ILE A 212 -5.31 3.96 -33.09
N ARG A 213 -5.62 4.38 -34.32
CA ARG A 213 -4.74 5.23 -35.15
C ARG A 213 -4.58 6.65 -34.62
N GLN A 214 -5.43 7.08 -33.69
CA GLN A 214 -5.34 8.40 -33.06
C GLN A 214 -4.36 8.44 -31.88
N ILE A 215 -3.80 7.29 -31.48
CA ILE A 215 -2.78 7.23 -30.44
C ILE A 215 -1.48 7.82 -31.01
N PRO A 216 -0.95 8.92 -30.43
CA PRO A 216 0.27 9.53 -30.94
C PRO A 216 1.47 8.63 -30.66
N ILE A 217 2.41 8.55 -31.61
CA ILE A 217 3.60 7.69 -31.48
C ILE A 217 4.44 8.05 -30.24
N GLY A 218 4.50 9.33 -29.87
CA GLY A 218 5.17 9.79 -28.66
C GLY A 218 4.59 9.19 -27.38
N LEU A 219 3.29 8.89 -27.34
CA LEU A 219 2.66 8.19 -26.23
C LEU A 219 3.03 6.71 -26.21
N LEU A 220 3.16 6.06 -27.36
CA LEU A 220 3.63 4.67 -27.45
C LEU A 220 5.08 4.54 -26.99
N ILE A 221 5.95 5.48 -27.41
CA ILE A 221 7.32 5.57 -26.89
C ILE A 221 7.29 5.81 -25.39
N GLY A 222 6.46 6.73 -24.90
CA GLY A 222 6.30 6.96 -23.47
C GLY A 222 5.87 5.70 -22.70
N ILE A 223 4.93 4.90 -23.23
CA ILE A 223 4.44 3.67 -22.58
C ILE A 223 5.47 2.53 -22.64
N SER A 224 6.34 2.48 -23.66
CA SER A 224 7.34 1.41 -23.80
C SER A 224 8.33 1.36 -22.63
N GLY A 225 8.51 2.48 -21.90
CA GLY A 225 9.26 2.53 -20.66
C GLY A 225 8.80 1.48 -19.63
N ILE A 226 7.50 1.19 -19.53
CA ILE A 226 6.97 0.15 -18.62
C ILE A 226 7.60 -1.21 -18.94
N LEU A 227 7.67 -1.59 -20.20
CA LEU A 227 8.21 -2.88 -20.62
C LEU A 227 9.71 -2.98 -20.27
N LEU A 228 10.47 -1.92 -20.51
CA LEU A 228 11.89 -1.88 -20.14
C LEU A 228 12.10 -1.93 -18.62
N GLY A 229 11.26 -1.26 -17.84
CA GLY A 229 11.30 -1.34 -16.37
C GLY A 229 10.99 -2.76 -15.87
N ILE A 230 9.99 -3.43 -16.44
CA ILE A 230 9.65 -4.81 -16.10
C ILE A 230 10.79 -5.77 -16.47
N LEU A 231 11.39 -5.59 -17.65
CA LEU A 231 12.54 -6.39 -18.07
C LEU A 231 13.71 -6.24 -17.09
N LEU A 232 13.95 -5.02 -16.59
CA LEU A 232 14.95 -4.79 -15.56
C LEU A 232 14.64 -5.57 -14.27
N VAL A 233 13.40 -5.50 -13.78
CA VAL A 233 12.98 -6.24 -12.58
C VAL A 233 13.17 -7.74 -12.76
N ILE A 234 12.71 -8.31 -13.88
CA ILE A 234 12.81 -9.76 -14.13
C ILE A 234 14.27 -10.21 -14.28
N SER A 235 15.12 -9.37 -14.88
CA SER A 235 16.52 -9.72 -15.15
C SER A 235 17.45 -9.50 -13.95
N ALA A 236 16.93 -9.00 -12.82
CA ALA A 236 17.76 -8.67 -11.66
C ALA A 236 18.38 -9.92 -11.03
N PRO A 237 19.72 -9.99 -10.88
CA PRO A 237 20.41 -11.16 -10.31
C PRO A 237 19.94 -11.50 -8.89
N GLY A 238 19.62 -10.49 -8.07
CA GLY A 238 19.20 -10.68 -6.69
C GLY A 238 17.92 -11.50 -6.54
N ASN A 239 17.00 -11.43 -7.52
CA ASN A 239 15.81 -12.26 -7.51
C ASN A 239 16.16 -13.76 -7.62
N TYR A 240 17.18 -14.09 -8.42
CA TYR A 240 17.62 -15.47 -8.62
C TYR A 240 18.42 -15.97 -7.42
N ALA A 241 19.25 -15.11 -6.81
CA ALA A 241 19.94 -15.44 -5.56
C ALA A 241 18.93 -15.82 -4.47
N ARG A 242 17.90 -14.99 -4.26
CA ARG A 242 16.84 -15.27 -3.29
C ARG A 242 15.99 -16.50 -3.62
N LEU A 243 15.83 -16.86 -4.89
CA LEU A 243 15.13 -18.08 -5.30
C LEU A 243 15.91 -19.35 -4.93
N THR A 244 17.25 -19.29 -4.83
CA THR A 244 18.04 -20.47 -4.42
C THR A 244 17.83 -20.87 -2.96
N GLU A 245 17.40 -19.93 -2.12
CA GLU A 245 17.03 -20.20 -0.71
C GLU A 245 15.56 -20.61 -0.55
N ALA A 246 14.74 -20.50 -1.61
CA ALA A 246 13.34 -20.87 -1.55
C ALA A 246 13.18 -22.40 -1.62
N PRO A 247 12.22 -22.97 -0.86
CA PRO A 247 11.96 -24.41 -0.95
C PRO A 247 11.48 -24.77 -2.36
N GLU A 248 11.98 -25.88 -2.90
CA GLU A 248 11.47 -26.42 -4.16
C GLU A 248 10.03 -26.92 -3.96
N ILE A 249 9.08 -26.23 -4.57
CA ILE A 249 7.66 -26.58 -4.54
C ILE A 249 7.23 -26.99 -5.95
N GLY A 250 6.70 -28.21 -6.08
CA GLY A 250 6.16 -28.69 -7.35
C GLY A 250 4.97 -27.86 -7.85
N PHE A 251 4.79 -27.76 -9.18
CA PHE A 251 3.77 -26.92 -9.82
C PHE A 251 2.36 -27.07 -9.23
N LEU A 252 1.91 -28.31 -9.00
CA LEU A 252 0.57 -28.57 -8.45
C LEU A 252 0.42 -28.02 -7.03
N SER A 253 1.45 -28.17 -6.19
CA SER A 253 1.48 -27.62 -4.84
C SER A 253 1.46 -26.10 -4.87
N SER A 254 2.23 -25.46 -5.77
CA SER A 254 2.19 -24.01 -5.97
C SER A 254 0.80 -23.54 -6.43
N LEU A 255 0.14 -24.27 -7.32
CA LEU A 255 -1.22 -23.97 -7.75
C LEU A 255 -2.22 -24.06 -6.61
N ILE A 256 -2.15 -25.12 -5.80
CA ILE A 256 -3.04 -25.29 -4.64
C ILE A 256 -2.81 -24.16 -3.62
N GLN A 257 -1.55 -23.88 -3.26
CA GLN A 257 -1.20 -22.78 -2.37
C GLN A 257 -1.68 -21.43 -2.94
N PHE A 258 -1.52 -21.21 -4.24
CA PHE A 258 -1.97 -20.01 -4.90
C PHE A 258 -3.50 -19.89 -4.86
N ILE A 259 -4.25 -20.97 -5.07
CA ILE A 259 -5.73 -20.96 -4.97
C ILE A 259 -6.15 -20.60 -3.53
N PHE A 260 -5.52 -21.20 -2.51
CA PHE A 260 -5.80 -20.86 -1.12
C PHE A 260 -5.44 -19.42 -0.79
N TYR A 261 -4.27 -18.95 -1.23
CA TYR A 261 -3.87 -17.56 -1.09
C TYR A 261 -4.85 -16.62 -1.80
N PHE A 262 -5.25 -16.93 -3.04
CA PHE A 262 -6.16 -16.12 -3.83
C PHE A 262 -7.54 -16.04 -3.16
N GLY A 263 -8.10 -17.17 -2.72
CA GLY A 263 -9.36 -17.18 -1.96
C GLY A 263 -9.23 -16.46 -0.61
N GLY A 264 -8.15 -16.73 0.12
CA GLY A 264 -7.85 -16.16 1.43
C GLY A 264 -7.54 -14.67 1.40
N SER A 265 -7.01 -14.16 0.29
CA SER A 265 -6.68 -12.75 0.08
C SER A 265 -7.90 -11.84 0.18
N PHE A 266 -9.08 -12.39 -0.11
CA PHE A 266 -10.36 -11.69 -0.06
C PHE A 266 -11.23 -12.10 1.13
N PHE A 267 -11.02 -13.30 1.69
CA PHE A 267 -11.89 -13.87 2.71
C PHE A 267 -11.08 -14.51 3.84
N ASN A 268 -10.73 -13.74 4.87
CA ASN A 268 -10.17 -14.17 6.18
C ASN A 268 -8.99 -15.16 6.22
N GLY A 269 -8.57 -15.77 5.10
CA GLY A 269 -7.71 -16.94 4.98
C GLY A 269 -6.23 -16.60 5.06
N GLY A 270 -5.85 -15.74 6.00
CA GLY A 270 -4.44 -15.44 6.28
C GLY A 270 -4.20 -14.11 7.00
N THR A 271 -5.22 -13.27 7.16
CA THR A 271 -5.00 -11.86 7.51
C THR A 271 -5.88 -11.31 8.64
N GLY A 272 -6.75 -12.13 9.24
CA GLY A 272 -7.55 -11.73 10.42
C GLY A 272 -8.56 -10.61 10.13
N ASN A 273 -9.83 -10.95 9.86
CA ASN A 273 -10.96 -10.03 9.66
C ASN A 273 -10.81 -8.89 8.61
N LEU A 274 -9.64 -8.71 7.98
CA LEU A 274 -9.38 -7.62 7.02
C LEU A 274 -10.33 -7.67 5.80
N GLY A 275 -10.71 -8.87 5.34
CA GLY A 275 -11.67 -9.03 4.24
C GLY A 275 -13.07 -8.48 4.57
N VAL A 276 -13.46 -8.45 5.84
CA VAL A 276 -14.79 -7.99 6.27
C VAL A 276 -14.97 -6.50 5.97
N ALA A 277 -13.97 -5.66 6.28
CA ALA A 277 -14.03 -4.23 6.00
C ALA A 277 -14.14 -3.94 4.50
N LEU A 278 -13.40 -4.69 3.67
CA LEU A 278 -13.48 -4.60 2.22
C LEU A 278 -14.90 -4.92 1.71
N TRP A 279 -15.44 -6.08 2.07
CA TRP A 279 -16.74 -6.53 1.57
C TRP A 279 -17.90 -5.69 2.09
N LEU A 280 -17.91 -5.32 3.38
CA LEU A 280 -18.91 -4.40 3.94
C LEU A 280 -18.83 -3.02 3.28
N GLY A 281 -17.62 -2.52 3.01
CA GLY A 281 -17.41 -1.28 2.27
C GLY A 281 -17.94 -1.35 0.83
N ILE A 282 -17.63 -2.43 0.11
CA ILE A 282 -18.18 -2.67 -1.25
C ILE A 282 -19.71 -2.73 -1.21
N MET A 283 -20.29 -3.46 -0.25
CA MET A 283 -21.74 -3.51 -0.06
C MET A 283 -22.31 -2.12 0.19
N LEU A 284 -21.71 -1.32 1.06
CA LEU A 284 -22.15 0.05 1.33
C LEU A 284 -22.09 0.93 0.07
N ILE A 285 -21.03 0.83 -0.73
CA ILE A 285 -20.90 1.56 -2.00
C ILE A 285 -22.01 1.14 -2.98
N ILE A 286 -22.29 -0.15 -3.12
CA ILE A 286 -23.34 -0.67 -4.01
C ILE A 286 -24.73 -0.23 -3.53
N LEU A 287 -25.01 -0.41 -2.23
CA LEU A 287 -26.28 -0.04 -1.61
C LEU A 287 -26.54 1.47 -1.66
N SER A 288 -25.48 2.29 -1.62
CA SER A 288 -25.61 3.75 -1.73
C SER A 288 -26.25 4.22 -3.03
N SER A 289 -26.23 3.40 -4.09
CA SER A 289 -26.84 3.78 -5.38
C SER A 289 -27.27 2.58 -6.23
N VAL A 290 -28.03 1.64 -5.63
CA VAL A 290 -28.56 0.43 -6.30
C VAL A 290 -29.31 0.74 -7.60
N SER A 291 -30.07 1.83 -7.64
CA SER A 291 -30.83 2.27 -8.83
C SER A 291 -29.95 2.72 -10.02
N SER A 292 -28.63 2.77 -9.83
CA SER A 292 -27.67 3.18 -10.86
C SER A 292 -26.97 2.01 -11.55
N LEU A 293 -27.21 0.77 -11.11
CA LEU A 293 -26.66 -0.43 -11.73
C LEU A 293 -27.19 -0.57 -13.16
N ASN A 294 -26.29 -0.53 -14.14
CA ASN A 294 -26.62 -0.77 -15.53
C ASN A 294 -25.48 -1.48 -16.26
N LYS A 295 -25.79 -2.08 -17.42
CA LYS A 295 -24.83 -2.83 -18.23
C LYS A 295 -23.61 -1.99 -18.64
N SER A 296 -23.78 -0.68 -18.84
CA SER A 296 -22.67 0.22 -19.21
C SER A 296 -21.65 0.37 -18.07
N ASN A 297 -22.13 0.58 -16.83
CA ASN A 297 -21.28 0.68 -15.66
C ASN A 297 -20.60 -0.65 -15.35
N LEU A 298 -21.33 -1.78 -15.49
CA LEU A 298 -20.75 -3.11 -15.35
C LEU A 298 -19.57 -3.29 -16.31
N ASN A 299 -19.76 -3.05 -17.60
CA ASN A 299 -18.70 -3.14 -18.61
C ASN A 299 -17.50 -2.23 -18.31
N LYS A 300 -17.73 -1.07 -17.70
CA LYS A 300 -16.67 -0.13 -17.28
C LYS A 300 -15.96 -0.56 -16.00
N SER A 301 -16.61 -1.34 -15.13
CA SER A 301 -16.05 -1.83 -13.86
C SER A 301 -15.23 -3.12 -14.01
N VAL A 302 -15.60 -4.00 -14.95
CA VAL A 302 -14.95 -5.30 -15.18
C VAL A 302 -13.43 -5.19 -15.40
N PRO A 303 -12.89 -4.25 -16.20
CA PRO A 303 -11.45 -4.09 -16.36
C PRO A 303 -10.71 -3.87 -15.03
N TRP A 304 -11.29 -3.09 -14.13
CA TRP A 304 -10.70 -2.82 -12.82
C TRP A 304 -10.71 -4.05 -11.91
N LEU A 305 -11.82 -4.79 -11.91
CA LEU A 305 -11.93 -6.05 -11.18
C LEU A 305 -10.90 -7.07 -11.67
N LEU A 306 -10.79 -7.24 -12.98
CA LEU A 306 -9.82 -8.15 -13.59
C LEU A 306 -8.38 -7.71 -13.31
N ALA A 307 -8.10 -6.39 -13.32
CA ALA A 307 -6.77 -5.88 -13.00
C ALA A 307 -6.40 -6.13 -11.53
N GLY A 308 -7.37 -6.04 -10.61
CA GLY A 308 -7.18 -6.44 -9.22
C GLY A 308 -6.81 -7.92 -9.09
N PHE A 309 -7.54 -8.83 -9.74
CA PHE A 309 -7.20 -10.25 -9.74
C PHE A 309 -5.85 -10.54 -10.41
N PHE A 310 -5.58 -9.88 -11.53
CA PHE A 310 -4.35 -10.10 -12.29
C PHE A 310 -3.11 -9.57 -11.55
N SER A 311 -3.27 -8.56 -10.69
CA SER A 311 -2.19 -8.08 -9.81
C SER A 311 -1.69 -9.13 -8.82
N LEU A 312 -2.49 -10.16 -8.53
CA LEU A 312 -2.11 -11.28 -7.67
C LEU A 312 -1.37 -12.39 -8.42
N MET A 313 -1.45 -12.45 -9.77
CA MET A 313 -0.82 -13.51 -10.58
C MET A 313 0.68 -13.69 -10.31
N PRO A 314 1.49 -12.63 -10.09
CA PRO A 314 2.91 -12.83 -9.75
C PRO A 314 3.14 -13.66 -8.49
N MET A 315 2.18 -13.71 -7.56
CA MET A 315 2.27 -14.54 -6.36
C MET A 315 2.12 -16.03 -6.66
N PHE A 316 1.68 -16.44 -7.86
CA PHE A 316 1.68 -17.84 -8.25
C PHE A 316 3.08 -18.45 -8.22
N PHE A 317 4.09 -17.71 -8.68
CA PHE A 317 5.49 -18.14 -8.65
C PHE A 317 6.18 -17.85 -7.30
N LEU A 318 5.54 -17.06 -6.44
CA LEU A 318 6.11 -16.54 -5.20
C LEU A 318 5.20 -16.82 -4.01
N THR A 319 4.46 -17.93 -4.02
CA THR A 319 3.48 -18.27 -2.95
C THR A 319 4.15 -18.37 -1.58
N TYR A 320 5.43 -18.79 -1.55
CA TYR A 320 6.24 -18.82 -0.33
C TYR A 320 6.42 -17.42 0.32
N PHE A 321 6.38 -16.35 -0.49
CA PHE A 321 6.46 -14.97 -0.03
C PHE A 321 5.09 -14.29 0.12
N ALA A 322 4.01 -15.06 -0.01
CA ALA A 322 2.65 -14.55 0.13
C ALA A 322 2.44 -14.04 1.56
N SER A 323 2.01 -12.79 1.66
CA SER A 323 1.76 -12.12 2.93
C SER A 323 0.59 -11.15 2.77
N PRO A 324 -0.12 -10.78 3.85
CA PRO A 324 -1.28 -9.88 3.79
C PRO A 324 -1.03 -8.61 2.95
N ARG A 325 0.15 -7.98 3.09
CA ARG A 325 0.57 -6.78 2.37
C ARG A 325 0.52 -6.90 0.84
N THR A 326 0.71 -8.10 0.30
CA THR A 326 0.70 -8.35 -1.17
C THR A 326 -0.68 -8.18 -1.81
N THR A 327 -1.76 -8.04 -1.02
CA THR A 327 -3.12 -7.84 -1.53
C THR A 327 -3.50 -6.35 -1.65
N PHE A 328 -2.58 -5.43 -1.35
CA PHE A 328 -2.81 -3.98 -1.34
C PHE A 328 -3.33 -3.46 -2.69
N VAL A 329 -2.63 -3.80 -3.78
CA VAL A 329 -2.99 -3.38 -5.15
C VAL A 329 -4.34 -3.98 -5.55
N ALA A 330 -4.59 -5.26 -5.26
CA ALA A 330 -5.86 -5.91 -5.57
C ALA A 330 -7.04 -5.22 -4.87
N THR A 331 -6.89 -4.95 -3.57
CA THR A 331 -7.89 -4.26 -2.73
C THR A 331 -8.23 -2.88 -3.30
N LEU A 332 -7.22 -2.11 -3.68
CA LEU A 332 -7.39 -0.78 -4.29
C LEU A 332 -8.22 -0.86 -5.58
N PHE A 333 -7.85 -1.76 -6.49
CA PHE A 333 -8.52 -1.91 -7.78
C PHE A 333 -9.95 -2.44 -7.64
N PHE A 334 -10.22 -3.27 -6.63
CA PHE A 334 -11.58 -3.73 -6.32
C PHE A 334 -12.48 -2.60 -5.84
N LEU A 335 -11.96 -1.70 -4.99
CA LEU A 335 -12.72 -0.53 -4.57
C LEU A 335 -12.97 0.44 -5.73
N ILE A 336 -11.99 0.62 -6.63
CA ILE A 336 -12.20 1.37 -7.88
C ILE A 336 -13.31 0.70 -8.71
N ALA A 337 -13.29 -0.62 -8.88
CA ALA A 337 -14.30 -1.37 -9.62
C ALA A 337 -15.70 -1.21 -9.00
N ALA A 338 -15.81 -1.38 -7.68
CA ALA A 338 -17.06 -1.24 -6.93
C ALA A 338 -17.64 0.18 -7.06
N LYS A 339 -16.80 1.22 -6.91
CA LYS A 339 -17.26 2.60 -7.08
C LYS A 339 -17.60 2.91 -8.54
N ARG A 340 -16.88 2.34 -9.51
CA ARG A 340 -17.15 2.51 -10.95
C ARG A 340 -18.47 1.87 -11.39
N LEU A 341 -18.86 0.77 -10.74
CA LEU A 341 -20.11 0.05 -11.00
C LEU A 341 -21.35 0.93 -10.70
N VAL A 342 -21.19 1.91 -9.82
CA VAL A 342 -22.27 2.72 -9.26
C VAL A 342 -22.11 4.18 -9.72
N LYS A 343 -23.17 4.80 -10.24
CA LYS A 343 -23.17 6.25 -10.51
C LYS A 343 -23.77 7.00 -9.35
N THR A 344 -23.07 8.03 -8.87
CA THR A 344 -23.64 9.04 -7.96
C THR A 344 -24.74 9.79 -8.70
N LYS A 345 -26.00 9.35 -8.55
CA LYS A 345 -27.16 10.14 -9.00
C LYS A 345 -27.74 10.87 -7.81
N ASP A 346 -27.91 12.18 -7.97
CA ASP A 346 -28.55 13.06 -6.97
C ASP A 346 -30.08 12.87 -6.84
N LYS A 347 -30.64 11.86 -7.52
CA LYS A 347 -32.08 11.57 -7.59
C LYS A 347 -32.59 10.67 -6.46
N GLY A 348 -31.82 10.49 -5.39
CA GLY A 348 -32.28 9.78 -4.19
C GLY A 348 -33.27 10.62 -3.37
N SER A 349 -34.16 9.95 -2.62
CA SER A 349 -35.02 10.59 -1.61
C SER A 349 -34.18 11.36 -0.58
N ASP A 350 -34.76 12.36 0.08
CA ASP A 350 -34.02 13.12 1.11
C ASP A 350 -33.56 12.20 2.27
N GLU A 351 -34.31 11.16 2.60
CA GLU A 351 -33.91 10.12 3.56
C GLU A 351 -32.61 9.40 3.14
N SER A 352 -32.52 8.98 1.87
CA SER A 352 -31.29 8.34 1.36
C SER A 352 -30.08 9.28 1.42
N LYS A 353 -30.29 10.59 1.21
CA LYS A 353 -29.23 11.59 1.31
C LYS A 353 -28.78 11.80 2.76
N ILE A 354 -29.70 11.78 3.71
CA ILE A 354 -29.40 11.85 5.14
C ILE A 354 -28.62 10.60 5.58
N ALA A 355 -29.09 9.41 5.20
CA ALA A 355 -28.40 8.15 5.51
C ALA A 355 -26.95 8.13 5.00
N LEU A 356 -26.70 8.61 3.79
CA LEU A 356 -25.33 8.71 3.25
C LEU A 356 -24.48 9.75 3.97
N ASN A 357 -25.06 10.85 4.44
CA ASN A 357 -24.33 11.82 5.26
C ASN A 357 -23.93 11.24 6.61
N ILE A 358 -24.82 10.48 7.24
CA ILE A 358 -24.55 9.75 8.48
C ILE A 358 -23.49 8.68 8.24
N ALA A 359 -23.60 7.90 7.16
CA ALA A 359 -22.62 6.88 6.81
C ALA A 359 -21.21 7.49 6.62
N ALA A 360 -21.11 8.63 5.94
CA ALA A 360 -19.83 9.36 5.81
C ALA A 360 -19.26 9.77 7.17
N ILE A 361 -20.10 10.32 8.06
CA ILE A 361 -19.70 10.71 9.42
C ILE A 361 -19.23 9.51 10.23
N VAL A 362 -20.00 8.42 10.25
CA VAL A 362 -19.68 7.19 10.99
C VAL A 362 -18.38 6.58 10.49
N LEU A 363 -18.20 6.48 9.17
CA LEU A 363 -16.96 5.98 8.59
C LEU A 363 -15.76 6.85 8.94
N CYS A 364 -15.90 8.18 8.84
CA CYS A 364 -14.81 9.06 9.25
C CYS A 364 -14.51 8.95 10.75
N LEU A 365 -15.52 8.77 11.62
CA LEU A 365 -15.31 8.50 13.04
C LEU A 365 -14.59 7.18 13.28
N LEU A 366 -14.91 6.11 12.54
CA LEU A 366 -14.17 4.84 12.62
C LEU A 366 -12.69 5.04 12.24
N VAL A 367 -12.41 5.82 11.19
CA VAL A 367 -11.04 6.19 10.82
C VAL A 367 -10.39 7.05 11.91
N THR A 368 -11.12 7.98 12.53
CA THR A 368 -10.64 8.76 13.67
C THR A 368 -10.21 7.86 14.83
N VAL A 369 -11.03 6.86 15.18
CA VAL A 369 -10.72 5.90 16.26
C VAL A 369 -9.51 5.04 15.89
N ASP A 370 -9.45 4.52 14.66
CA ASP A 370 -8.30 3.74 14.16
C ASP A 370 -7.01 4.56 14.21
N GLY A 371 -7.07 5.84 13.77
CA GLY A 371 -5.95 6.78 13.86
C GLY A 371 -5.53 7.10 15.29
N PHE A 372 -6.49 7.32 16.20
CA PHE A 372 -6.21 7.56 17.62
C PHE A 372 -5.52 6.37 18.28
N VAL A 373 -6.07 5.17 18.12
CA VAL A 373 -5.50 3.93 18.66
C VAL A 373 -4.12 3.67 18.06
N GLY A 374 -3.96 3.92 16.76
CA GLY A 374 -2.66 3.83 16.09
C GLY A 374 -1.63 4.80 16.63
N TRP A 375 -2.01 6.06 16.85
CA TRP A 375 -1.14 7.06 17.46
C TRP A 375 -0.73 6.67 18.89
N ALA A 376 -1.68 6.27 19.73
CA ALA A 376 -1.39 5.85 21.10
C ALA A 376 -0.44 4.62 21.13
N ALA A 377 -0.72 3.60 20.30
CA ALA A 377 0.13 2.41 20.22
C ALA A 377 1.53 2.74 19.68
N ASN A 378 1.64 3.49 18.57
CA ASN A 378 2.93 3.84 18.00
C ASN A 378 3.74 4.76 18.92
N LYS A 379 3.08 5.65 19.68
CA LYS A 379 3.77 6.47 20.69
C LYS A 379 4.36 5.60 21.80
N SER A 380 3.59 4.67 22.35
CA SER A 380 4.06 3.72 23.36
C SER A 380 5.22 2.89 22.83
N TYR A 381 5.07 2.35 21.61
CA TYR A 381 6.08 1.52 20.99
C TYR A 381 7.39 2.28 20.75
N SER A 382 7.29 3.53 20.27
CA SER A 382 8.46 4.40 20.06
C SER A 382 9.23 4.62 21.35
N LEU A 383 8.55 4.91 22.46
CA LEU A 383 9.20 5.08 23.77
C LEU A 383 9.90 3.79 24.25
N GLU A 384 9.29 2.62 24.04
CA GLU A 384 9.88 1.33 24.40
C GLU A 384 11.12 1.01 23.54
N ILE A 385 11.06 1.29 22.23
CA ILE A 385 12.18 1.12 21.31
C ILE A 385 13.33 2.08 21.65
N ASP A 386 13.03 3.35 21.94
CA ASP A 386 14.04 4.34 22.32
C ASP A 386 14.74 3.91 23.62
N LYS A 387 13.99 3.46 24.63
CA LYS A 387 14.57 2.94 25.89
C LYS A 387 15.44 1.70 25.64
N ARG A 388 15.01 0.80 24.75
CA ARG A 388 15.79 -0.38 24.36
C ARG A 388 17.11 0.04 23.70
N MET A 389 17.06 0.97 22.75
CA MET A 389 18.26 1.46 22.07
C MET A 389 19.22 2.18 23.02
N GLN A 390 18.71 3.02 23.92
CA GLN A 390 19.52 3.65 24.97
C GLN A 390 20.23 2.62 25.85
N THR A 391 19.55 1.51 26.17
CA THR A 391 20.16 0.41 26.93
C THR A 391 21.34 -0.18 26.16
N ILE A 392 21.12 -0.55 24.89
CA ILE A 392 22.15 -1.13 24.01
C ILE A 392 23.34 -0.18 23.84
N GLU A 393 23.10 1.10 23.57
CA GLU A 393 24.14 2.12 23.41
C GLU A 393 24.92 2.37 24.70
N SER A 394 24.24 2.32 25.86
CA SER A 394 24.90 2.47 27.16
C SER A 394 25.79 1.27 27.49
N SER A 395 25.35 0.06 27.15
CA SER A 395 26.12 -1.18 27.30
C SER A 395 27.34 -1.21 26.37
N LEU A 396 27.21 -0.68 25.15
CA LEU A 396 28.34 -0.51 24.22
C LEU A 396 29.44 0.37 24.84
N LYS A 397 29.06 1.50 25.45
CA LYS A 397 30.01 2.42 26.13
C LYS A 397 30.68 1.78 27.34
N LYS A 398 29.97 0.90 28.05
CA LYS A 398 30.48 0.17 29.22
C LYS A 398 31.27 -1.10 28.86
N GLN A 399 31.38 -1.44 27.57
CA GLN A 399 32.01 -2.68 27.09
C GLN A 399 31.39 -3.95 27.71
N GLU A 400 30.08 -3.92 27.97
CA GLU A 400 29.34 -5.09 28.42
C GLU A 400 29.25 -6.11 27.27
N ARG A 401 29.42 -7.40 27.58
CA ARG A 401 29.40 -8.46 26.56
C ARG A 401 28.01 -9.05 26.32
N ASN A 402 27.18 -9.07 27.37
CA ASN A 402 25.86 -9.68 27.37
C ASN A 402 24.83 -8.65 27.84
N ILE A 403 23.85 -8.36 27.00
CA ILE A 403 22.85 -7.31 27.24
C ILE A 403 21.49 -7.96 27.45
N VAL A 404 20.75 -7.46 28.42
CA VAL A 404 19.35 -7.82 28.64
C VAL A 404 18.47 -6.62 28.34
N VAL A 405 17.52 -6.78 27.42
CA VAL A 405 16.54 -5.75 27.07
C VAL A 405 15.14 -6.19 27.47
N SER A 406 14.27 -5.25 27.81
CA SER A 406 12.87 -5.55 28.13
C SER A 406 12.10 -6.04 26.90
N TYR A 407 11.10 -6.89 27.09
CA TYR A 407 10.10 -7.18 26.05
C TYR A 407 9.33 -5.92 25.68
N ILE A 408 8.84 -5.90 24.43
CA ILE A 408 7.86 -4.91 24.00
C ILE A 408 6.49 -5.31 24.56
N GLU A 409 5.94 -4.44 25.40
CA GLU A 409 4.67 -4.62 26.10
C GLU A 409 3.52 -3.92 25.37
N THR A 410 3.85 -3.00 24.46
CA THR A 410 2.86 -2.28 23.65
C THR A 410 1.89 -3.25 22.95
N ILE A 411 0.59 -3.03 23.15
CA ILE A 411 -0.46 -3.72 22.42
C ILE A 411 -0.53 -3.14 21.00
N PRO A 412 -0.26 -3.94 19.95
CA PRO A 412 -0.21 -3.41 18.59
C PRO A 412 -1.59 -2.99 18.12
N SER A 413 -1.65 -1.84 17.45
CA SER A 413 -2.79 -1.45 16.63
C SER A 413 -2.66 -1.99 15.20
N ARG A 414 -3.70 -1.80 14.37
CA ARG A 414 -3.64 -2.07 12.92
C ARG A 414 -2.60 -1.20 12.19
N LEU A 415 -2.27 -0.04 12.74
CA LEU A 415 -1.29 0.93 12.24
C LEU A 415 0.10 0.75 12.85
N THR A 416 0.31 -0.31 13.65
CA THR A 416 1.58 -0.63 14.31
C THR A 416 2.18 -1.87 13.69
N PHE A 417 3.23 -1.71 12.89
CA PHE A 417 4.11 -2.83 12.57
C PHE A 417 5.02 -3.12 13.77
N MET A 418 4.97 -4.36 14.26
CA MET A 418 5.79 -4.85 15.37
C MET A 418 6.20 -6.29 15.06
N LEU A 419 7.47 -6.62 15.32
CA LEU A 419 7.99 -7.97 15.16
C LEU A 419 7.32 -8.92 16.15
N ASN A 420 7.02 -10.13 15.70
CA ASN A 420 6.62 -11.18 16.63
C ASN A 420 7.84 -11.58 17.51
N PRO A 421 7.66 -12.34 18.59
CA PRO A 421 8.75 -12.63 19.52
C PRO A 421 9.94 -13.36 18.88
N GLU A 422 9.69 -14.31 17.98
CA GLU A 422 10.73 -15.06 17.27
C GLU A 422 11.50 -14.16 16.31
N GLN A 423 10.78 -13.27 15.61
CA GLN A 423 11.36 -12.26 14.74
C GLN A 423 12.16 -11.22 15.54
N ASP A 424 11.68 -10.80 16.71
CA ASP A 424 12.39 -9.88 17.59
C ASP A 424 13.67 -10.52 18.15
N GLU A 425 13.64 -11.81 18.49
CA GLU A 425 14.83 -12.57 18.92
C GLU A 425 15.88 -12.66 17.79
N ALA A 426 15.47 -13.07 16.59
CA ALA A 426 16.36 -13.09 15.43
C ALA A 426 16.93 -11.69 15.09
N TYR A 427 16.11 -10.65 15.27
CA TYR A 427 16.54 -9.26 15.10
C TYR A 427 17.57 -8.82 16.16
N LEU A 428 17.39 -9.25 17.42
CA LEU A 428 18.34 -9.00 18.50
C LEU A 428 19.67 -9.73 18.28
N ASP A 429 19.63 -10.96 17.76
CA ASP A 429 20.83 -11.71 17.38
C ASP A 429 21.61 -11.01 16.26
N TYR A 430 20.90 -10.50 15.25
CA TYR A 430 21.52 -9.69 14.20
C TYR A 430 22.17 -8.43 14.78
N MET A 431 21.47 -7.72 15.67
CA MET A 431 22.03 -6.54 16.36
C MET A 431 23.26 -6.88 17.19
N ALA A 432 23.24 -8.01 17.92
CA ALA A 432 24.37 -8.47 18.71
C ALA A 432 25.61 -8.65 17.81
N LYS A 433 25.43 -9.33 16.67
CA LYS A 433 26.50 -9.53 15.69
C LYS A 433 27.01 -8.22 15.10
N HIS A 434 26.11 -7.30 14.72
CA HIS A 434 26.48 -6.02 14.12
C HIS A 434 27.29 -5.13 15.08
N TYR A 435 26.89 -5.07 16.35
CA TYR A 435 27.58 -4.26 17.37
C TYR A 435 28.73 -4.99 18.08
N GLY A 436 28.96 -6.28 17.78
CA GLY A 436 30.05 -7.08 18.36
C GLY A 436 29.79 -7.56 19.80
N PHE A 437 28.52 -7.69 20.21
CA PHE A 437 28.16 -8.29 21.50
C PHE A 437 28.16 -9.83 21.43
N GLU A 438 28.38 -10.49 22.57
CA GLU A 438 28.23 -11.96 22.66
C GLU A 438 26.75 -12.36 22.61
N SER A 439 25.86 -11.58 23.25
CA SER A 439 24.41 -11.75 23.11
C SER A 439 23.61 -10.52 23.52
N ILE A 440 22.44 -10.33 22.90
CA ILE A 440 21.38 -9.44 23.37
C ILE A 440 20.13 -10.30 23.58
N LYS A 441 19.65 -10.41 24.81
CA LYS A 441 18.51 -11.27 25.17
C LYS A 441 17.36 -10.47 25.77
N GLN A 442 16.16 -10.99 25.62
CA GLN A 442 14.98 -10.42 26.26
C GLN A 442 14.91 -10.82 27.74
N ASP A 443 14.46 -9.91 28.60
CA ASP A 443 14.21 -10.20 30.02
C ASP A 443 13.02 -11.16 30.17
N SER A 444 13.29 -12.40 30.60
CA SER A 444 12.31 -13.46 30.84
C SER A 444 11.16 -13.12 31.81
N LYS A 445 11.21 -11.99 32.52
CA LYS A 445 10.19 -11.58 33.51
C LYS A 445 8.92 -11.00 32.91
N SER A 446 8.96 -10.42 31.71
CA SER A 446 7.77 -9.89 31.02
C SER A 446 7.33 -10.80 29.86
N LYS A 447 6.05 -10.75 29.49
CA LYS A 447 5.49 -11.53 28.37
C LYS A 447 5.12 -10.58 27.22
N PRO A 448 5.54 -10.88 25.97
CA PRO A 448 5.27 -9.99 24.85
C PRO A 448 3.77 -9.97 24.51
N ALA A 449 3.24 -8.77 24.27
CA ALA A 449 1.83 -8.59 23.89
C ALA A 449 1.48 -9.23 22.52
N THR A 450 2.48 -9.44 21.66
CA THR A 450 2.33 -10.15 20.38
C THR A 450 2.00 -11.63 20.53
N LYS A 451 2.31 -12.27 21.67
CA LYS A 451 1.79 -13.60 22.03
C LYS A 451 0.37 -13.44 22.54
N ASN A 452 -0.59 -13.36 21.61
CA ASN A 452 -2.01 -13.32 21.96
C ASN A 452 -2.38 -14.54 22.84
N PRO A 453 -2.76 -14.36 24.12
CA PRO A 453 -3.06 -15.47 25.02
C PRO A 453 -4.20 -16.36 24.49
N LEU A 454 -5.15 -15.78 23.75
CA LEU A 454 -6.26 -16.49 23.12
C LEU A 454 -5.84 -17.32 21.90
N LYS A 455 -4.73 -16.99 21.23
CA LYS A 455 -4.18 -17.84 20.15
C LYS A 455 -3.48 -19.07 20.71
N ASN A 456 -2.82 -18.97 21.87
CA ASN A 456 -2.23 -20.14 22.54
C ASN A 456 -3.30 -21.12 23.04
N LEU A 457 -4.49 -20.63 23.45
CA LEU A 457 -5.62 -21.49 23.78
C LEU A 457 -6.13 -22.31 22.57
N LYS A 458 -6.00 -21.78 21.35
CA LYS A 458 -6.46 -22.43 20.12
C LYS A 458 -5.52 -23.52 19.60
N ASN A 459 -4.26 -23.51 20.03
CA ASN A 459 -3.26 -24.53 19.69
C ASN A 459 -3.17 -25.64 20.74
N ASN A 460 -3.87 -25.47 21.88
CA ASN A 460 -3.92 -26.43 23.00
C ASN A 460 -5.31 -27.10 23.15
N LEU A 461 -6.20 -26.88 22.17
CA LEU A 461 -7.45 -27.62 21.93
C LEU A 461 -7.29 -28.31 20.58
#